data_AF-H0HQS5-F1
#
_entry.id   AF-H0HQS5-F1
#
_cell.length_a   1.000
_cell.length_b   1.000
_cell.length_c   1.000
_cell.angle_alpha   90.00
_cell.angle_beta   90.00
_cell.angle_gamma   90.00
#
_symmetry.space_group_name_H-M   'P 1'
#
loop_
_entity.id
_entity.type
_entity.pdbx_description
1 polymer ?
#
loop_
_entity_poly.entity_id
_entity_poly.type
_entity_poly.pdbx_seq_one_letter_code
_entity_poly.pdbx_strand_id
1 'polypeptide(L)'
;MGEVKTEPVVARHVPDRMDFRDGLKGRVPGSFRVDEPDSDGDQAFWYCCPCGCGVVGPLNVGNGFKPEMGPSWAWNGSLEKPTLTPSVHHVGHWHGYLTDGVWRSC
;
A
#
# COMPACT_ATOMS: atom_id res chain seq x y z
N MET A 1 -20.20 9.29 -2.06
CA MET A 1 -19.50 8.34 -2.95
C MET A 1 -19.10 7.17 -2.06
N GLY A 2 -19.56 5.95 -2.37
CA GLY A 2 -19.32 4.76 -1.54
C GLY A 2 -17.99 4.08 -1.87
N GLU A 3 -17.56 3.16 -1.01
CA GLU A 3 -16.37 2.34 -1.23
C GLU A 3 -16.51 1.49 -2.52
N VAL A 4 -15.47 1.51 -3.36
CA VAL A 4 -15.45 0.74 -4.60
C VAL A 4 -14.97 -0.68 -4.31
N LYS A 5 -15.81 -1.67 -4.61
CA LYS A 5 -15.40 -3.09 -4.61
C LYS A 5 -14.76 -3.43 -5.95
N THR A 6 -13.49 -3.83 -5.92
CA THR A 6 -12.72 -4.22 -7.10
C THR A 6 -12.57 -5.73 -7.17
N GLU A 7 -12.37 -6.26 -8.38
CA GLU A 7 -11.72 -7.56 -8.55
C GLU A 7 -10.32 -7.56 -7.88
N PRO A 8 -9.74 -8.73 -7.56
CA PRO A 8 -8.42 -8.80 -6.96
C PRO A 8 -7.35 -8.10 -7.83
N VAL A 9 -6.60 -7.17 -7.25
CA VAL A 9 -5.57 -6.40 -7.97
C VAL A 9 -4.19 -6.87 -7.52
N VAL A 10 -3.36 -7.32 -8.46
CA VAL A 10 -1.97 -7.72 -8.16
C VAL A 10 -1.16 -6.48 -7.80
N ALA A 11 -0.50 -6.53 -6.65
CA ALA A 11 0.38 -5.47 -6.19
C ALA A 11 1.66 -5.44 -7.04
N ARG A 12 2.03 -4.25 -7.51
CA ARG A 12 3.24 -4.05 -8.30
C ARG A 12 4.22 -3.16 -7.55
N HIS A 13 5.39 -3.69 -7.22
CA HIS A 13 6.44 -2.87 -6.62
C HIS A 13 7.07 -1.94 -7.66
N VAL A 14 7.15 -0.66 -7.33
CA VAL A 14 7.79 0.40 -8.13
C VAL A 14 8.86 1.05 -7.24
N PRO A 15 10.12 0.58 -7.29
CA PRO A 15 11.16 1.04 -6.38
C PRO A 15 11.56 2.49 -6.62
N ASP A 16 11.58 2.92 -7.89
CA ASP A 16 11.99 4.26 -8.27
C ASP A 16 10.94 5.30 -7.84
N ARG A 17 11.41 6.30 -7.09
CA ARG A 17 10.55 7.35 -6.54
C ARG A 17 9.94 8.22 -7.64
N MET A 18 10.69 8.50 -8.70
CA MET A 18 10.22 9.37 -9.79
C MET A 18 9.15 8.64 -10.61
N ASP A 19 9.34 7.35 -10.90
CA ASP A 19 8.36 6.51 -11.59
C ASP A 19 7.03 6.38 -10.83
N PHE A 20 7.10 6.33 -9.49
CA PHE A 20 5.91 6.27 -8.64
C PHE A 20 5.22 7.65 -8.48
N ARG A 21 6.00 8.73 -8.32
CA ARG A 21 5.50 10.08 -8.06
C ARG A 21 4.94 10.75 -9.31
N ASP A 22 5.69 10.70 -10.42
CA ASP A 22 5.42 11.51 -11.62
C ASP A 22 4.46 10.82 -12.60
N GLY A 23 3.99 9.61 -12.25
CA GLY A 23 2.68 9.10 -12.67
C GLY A 23 2.51 8.71 -14.14
N LEU A 24 3.58 8.68 -14.95
CA LEU A 24 3.47 8.40 -16.38
C LEU A 24 3.85 6.96 -16.80
N LYS A 25 4.55 6.19 -15.96
CA LYS A 25 4.98 4.81 -16.31
C LYS A 25 4.84 3.74 -15.22
N GLY A 26 5.09 4.08 -13.96
CA GLY A 26 5.11 3.08 -12.87
C GLY A 26 3.79 2.94 -12.11
N ARG A 27 3.05 4.05 -11.96
CA ARG A 27 1.87 4.12 -11.09
C ARG A 27 0.63 3.49 -11.74
N VAL A 28 0.34 2.25 -11.36
CA VAL A 28 -0.85 1.48 -11.76
C VAL A 28 -1.72 1.18 -10.53
N PRO A 29 -3.01 0.81 -10.69
CA PRO A 29 -3.86 0.47 -9.55
C PRO A 29 -3.19 -0.64 -8.70
N GLY A 30 -3.11 -0.43 -7.39
CA GLY A 30 -2.45 -1.37 -6.48
C GLY A 30 -0.91 -1.39 -6.54
N SER A 31 -0.26 -0.55 -7.36
CA SER A 31 1.20 -0.38 -7.28
C SER A 31 1.61 0.20 -5.94
N PHE A 32 2.79 -0.15 -5.46
CA PHE A 32 3.30 0.35 -4.18
C PHE A 32 4.82 0.58 -4.21
N ARG A 33 5.30 1.31 -3.20
CA ARG A 33 6.70 1.61 -2.92
C ARG A 33 6.89 1.66 -1.41
N VAL A 34 8.05 1.20 -0.94
CA VAL A 34 8.43 1.29 0.48
C VAL A 34 9.67 2.15 0.57
N ASP A 35 9.65 3.14 1.47
CA ASP A 35 10.83 3.94 1.79
C ASP A 35 11.76 3.17 2.77
N GLU A 36 13.00 3.63 2.91
CA GLU A 36 13.93 3.05 3.88
C GLU A 36 13.42 3.23 5.32
N PRO A 37 13.72 2.28 6.23
CA PRO A 37 13.33 2.40 7.63
C PRO A 37 14.01 3.58 8.31
N ASP A 38 13.29 4.22 9.23
CA ASP A 38 13.86 5.20 10.15
C ASP A 38 14.62 4.54 11.32
N SER A 39 15.01 5.34 12.31
CA SER A 39 15.74 4.86 13.50
C SER A 39 14.97 3.86 14.36
N ASP A 40 13.63 3.91 14.30
CA ASP A 40 12.74 3.04 15.07
C ASP A 40 12.30 1.81 14.26
N GLY A 41 12.65 1.76 12.96
CA GLY A 41 12.31 0.68 12.04
C GLY A 41 10.99 0.91 11.29
N ASP A 42 10.35 2.05 11.50
CA ASP A 42 9.13 2.48 10.83
C ASP A 42 9.44 2.91 9.38
N GLN A 43 8.51 2.62 8.48
CA GLN A 43 8.66 2.83 7.04
C GLN A 43 7.40 3.43 6.45
N ALA A 44 7.56 4.35 5.50
CA ALA A 44 6.46 4.84 4.69
C ALA A 44 6.18 3.85 3.55
N PHE A 45 5.03 3.20 3.59
CA PHE A 45 4.51 2.37 2.52
C PHE A 45 3.53 3.20 1.68
N TRP A 46 3.96 3.61 0.50
CA TRP A 46 3.15 4.35 -0.45
C TRP A 46 2.42 3.38 -1.37
N TYR A 47 1.12 3.56 -1.57
CA TYR A 47 0.34 2.76 -2.51
C TYR A 47 -0.53 3.62 -3.40
N CYS A 48 -0.79 3.15 -4.62
CA CYS A 48 -1.79 3.70 -5.53
C CYS A 48 -3.12 2.98 -5.30
N CYS A 49 -4.20 3.74 -5.16
CA CYS A 49 -5.51 3.20 -4.81
C CYS A 49 -5.94 2.08 -5.79
N PRO A 50 -6.32 0.88 -5.28
CA PRO A 50 -6.70 -0.23 -6.13
C PRO A 50 -7.96 0.01 -6.98
N CYS A 51 -8.81 0.99 -6.62
CA CYS A 51 -10.00 1.33 -7.40
C CYS A 51 -9.70 1.97 -8.76
N GLY A 52 -8.45 2.35 -9.01
CA GLY A 52 -8.02 2.92 -10.29
C GLY A 52 -8.20 4.43 -10.43
N CYS A 53 -8.57 5.13 -9.35
CA CYS A 53 -8.64 6.60 -9.35
C CYS A 53 -7.26 7.29 -9.46
N GLY A 54 -6.16 6.55 -9.28
CA GLY A 54 -4.80 7.08 -9.36
C GLY A 54 -4.33 7.86 -8.12
N VAL A 55 -5.19 8.01 -7.10
CA VAL A 55 -4.84 8.65 -5.83
C VAL A 55 -3.88 7.76 -5.06
N VAL A 56 -2.82 8.36 -4.50
CA VAL A 56 -1.83 7.66 -3.67
C VAL A 56 -2.08 7.94 -2.20
N GLY A 57 -1.82 6.94 -1.35
CA GLY A 57 -1.89 7.05 0.10
C GLY A 57 -0.59 6.60 0.77
N PRO A 58 -0.11 7.31 1.80
CA PRO A 58 0.91 6.79 2.71
C PRO A 58 0.30 5.89 3.78
N LEU A 59 1.04 4.86 4.17
CA LEU A 59 0.76 4.01 5.32
C LEU A 59 2.03 3.94 6.16
N ASN A 60 1.92 4.08 7.48
CA ASN A 60 3.06 3.81 8.37
C ASN A 60 3.16 2.31 8.63
N VAL A 61 4.30 1.69 8.32
CA VAL A 61 4.47 0.24 8.46
C VAL A 61 5.75 -0.13 9.20
N GLY A 62 5.69 -1.24 9.93
CA GLY A 62 6.87 -1.89 10.51
C GLY A 62 7.14 -3.22 9.81
N ASN A 63 8.41 -3.59 9.62
CA ASN A 63 8.78 -4.88 9.06
C ASN A 63 8.77 -5.97 10.14
N GLY A 64 7.75 -6.82 10.14
CA GLY A 64 7.55 -7.87 11.13
C GLY A 64 6.89 -7.39 12.44
N PHE A 65 6.56 -6.11 12.55
CA PHE A 65 5.88 -5.53 13.70
C PHE A 65 4.90 -4.44 13.26
N LYS A 66 3.92 -4.12 14.11
CA LYS A 66 3.01 -2.99 13.88
C LYS A 66 3.50 -1.79 14.71
N PRO A 67 3.81 -0.64 14.09
CA PRO A 67 4.19 0.56 14.84
C PRO A 67 3.12 0.98 15.86
N GLU A 68 3.53 1.52 17.00
CA GLU A 68 2.61 1.84 18.10
C GLU A 68 1.84 3.17 17.89
N MET A 69 2.44 4.10 17.15
CA MET A 69 1.94 5.47 17.01
C MET A 69 0.99 5.62 15.81
N GLY A 70 -0.28 5.91 16.10
CA GLY A 70 -1.29 6.26 15.09
C GLY A 70 -1.76 5.10 14.21
N PRO A 71 -2.43 5.39 13.08
CA PRO A 71 -2.82 4.38 12.11
C PRO A 71 -1.58 3.75 11.46
N SER A 72 -1.35 2.47 11.75
CA SER A 72 -0.15 1.74 11.37
C SER A 72 -0.46 0.29 10.97
N TRP A 73 0.47 -0.33 10.25
CA TRP A 73 0.35 -1.71 9.76
C TRP A 73 1.62 -2.52 10.04
N ALA A 74 1.42 -3.80 10.33
CA ALA A 74 2.49 -4.77 10.20
C ALA A 74 2.65 -5.16 8.73
N TRP A 75 3.87 -5.01 8.21
CA TRP A 75 4.28 -5.47 6.89
C TRP A 75 5.21 -6.66 7.02
N ASN A 76 5.08 -7.65 6.13
CA ASN A 76 5.91 -8.86 6.14
C ASN A 76 7.32 -8.69 5.53
N GLY A 77 7.71 -7.48 5.13
CA GLY A 77 9.02 -7.22 4.52
C GLY A 77 9.17 -7.66 3.06
N SER A 78 8.15 -8.26 2.45
CA SER A 78 8.23 -8.76 1.08
C SER A 78 7.81 -7.71 0.06
N LEU A 79 8.68 -7.49 -0.94
CA LEU A 79 8.40 -6.65 -2.10
C LEU A 79 7.73 -7.41 -3.26
N GLU A 80 7.81 -8.75 -3.26
CA GLU A 80 7.15 -9.58 -4.27
C GLU A 80 5.74 -9.98 -3.84
N LYS A 81 5.58 -10.32 -2.56
CA LYS A 81 4.35 -10.82 -1.95
C LYS A 81 4.04 -10.00 -0.69
N PRO A 82 3.87 -8.67 -0.81
CA PRO A 82 3.58 -7.83 0.34
C PRO A 82 2.29 -8.28 1.00
N THR A 83 2.30 -8.28 2.32
CA THR A 83 1.11 -8.49 3.15
C THR A 83 1.08 -7.41 4.21
N LEU A 84 -0.08 -6.77 4.37
CA LEU A 84 -0.32 -5.75 5.40
C LEU A 84 -1.40 -6.23 6.36
N THR A 85 -1.23 -5.93 7.65
CA THR A 85 -2.24 -6.18 8.68
C THR A 85 -2.28 -4.99 9.63
N PRO A 86 -3.43 -4.35 9.89
CA PRO A 86 -4.80 -4.74 9.51
C PRO A 86 -5.19 -4.39 8.04
N SER A 87 -6.48 -4.35 7.71
CA SER A 87 -6.99 -3.85 6.43
C SER A 87 -6.55 -2.40 6.16
N VAL A 88 -6.50 -2.02 4.88
CA VAL A 88 -6.26 -0.64 4.42
C VAL A 88 -7.59 0.00 4.03
N HIS A 89 -7.91 1.12 4.67
CA HIS A 89 -9.11 1.92 4.37
C HIS A 89 -8.67 3.25 3.72
N HIS A 90 -8.81 3.31 2.40
CA HIS A 90 -8.67 4.56 1.64
C HIS A 90 -10.01 5.29 1.66
N VAL A 91 -10.15 6.21 2.61
CA VAL A 91 -11.41 6.90 2.92
C VAL A 91 -12.09 7.46 1.68
N GLY A 92 -13.34 7.06 1.45
CA GLY A 92 -14.14 7.52 0.32
C GLY A 92 -13.81 6.88 -1.03
N HIS A 93 -12.87 5.93 -1.07
CA HIS A 93 -12.42 5.28 -2.30
C HIS A 93 -12.47 3.75 -2.25
N TRP A 94 -11.77 3.11 -1.32
CA TRP A 94 -11.56 1.66 -1.33
C TRP A 94 -11.25 1.14 0.09
N HIS A 95 -11.76 -0.05 0.43
CA HIS A 95 -11.45 -0.72 1.68
C HIS A 95 -11.19 -2.21 1.43
N GLY A 96 -10.12 -2.75 2.01
CA GLY A 96 -9.75 -4.15 1.84
C GLY A 96 -8.38 -4.51 2.39
N TYR A 97 -7.84 -5.63 1.95
CA TYR A 97 -6.61 -6.23 2.46
C TYR A 97 -5.56 -6.35 1.37
N LEU A 98 -4.28 -6.18 1.72
CA LEU A 98 -3.15 -6.59 0.90
C LEU A 98 -2.60 -7.89 1.48
N THR A 99 -2.69 -8.99 0.73
CA THR A 99 -2.27 -10.31 1.20
C THR A 99 -1.65 -11.10 0.05
N ASP A 100 -0.45 -11.64 0.30
CA ASP A 100 0.34 -12.39 -0.68
C ASP A 100 0.49 -11.66 -2.04
N GLY A 101 0.70 -10.34 -1.98
CA GLY A 101 0.83 -9.50 -3.18
C GLY A 101 -0.47 -9.23 -3.92
N VAL A 102 -1.64 -9.40 -3.30
CA VAL A 102 -2.94 -9.13 -3.92
C VAL A 102 -3.81 -8.24 -3.04
N TRP A 103 -4.28 -7.13 -3.61
CA TRP A 103 -5.31 -6.28 -3.00
C TRP A 103 -6.68 -6.91 -3.20
N ARG A 104 -7.39 -7.18 -2.11
CA ARG A 104 -8.73 -7.76 -2.10
C ARG A 104 -9.69 -6.83 -1.37
N SER A 105 -10.75 -6.40 -2.05
CA SER A 105 -11.80 -5.59 -1.44
C SER A 105 -12.57 -6.41 -0.38
N CYS A 106 -13.06 -5.73 0.65
CA CYS A 106 -13.94 -6.31 1.68
C CYS A 106 -15.42 -6.30 1.24
#